data_AF-A0A6F9A922-F1
#
_entry.id   AF-A0A6F9A922-F1
#
_cell.length_a   1.000
_cell.length_b   1.000
_cell.length_c   1.000
_cell.angle_alpha   90.00
_cell.angle_beta   90.00
_cell.angle_gamma   90.00
#
_symmetry.space_group_name_H-M   'P 1'
#
loop_
_entity.id
_entity.type
_entity.pdbx_description
1 polymer ?
#
loop_
_entity_poly.entity_id
_entity_poly.type
_entity_poly.pdbx_seq_one_letter_code
_entity_poly.pdbx_strand_id
1 'polypeptide(L)'
;MLCVRKREGETEECAILEACKLRLQRRVEIALYWTFLEQVLRLAKEVWELLGRFATLLSTRDYLQQREKEVQDQADGQRGALQRYTDQQSFSILQKKNLLSQLQTELDQIRSNTLRWESTWYHIQTTAVKETLLLGQIKEVTFSLYHMMGGTAGQEEGVAINDTVTQLEKVSDVIMS
;
A
#
# COMPACT_ATOMS: atom_id res chain seq x y z
N MET A 1 101.49 5.65 77.59
CA MET A 1 100.53 6.75 77.33
C MET A 1 100.19 6.91 75.84
N LEU A 2 101.13 6.83 74.90
CA LEU A 2 100.81 6.96 73.46
C LEU A 2 99.87 5.87 72.90
N CYS A 3 99.93 4.62 73.38
CA CYS A 3 99.01 3.55 72.93
C CYS A 3 97.59 3.64 73.49
N VAL A 4 97.35 4.43 74.54
CA VAL A 4 96.00 4.64 75.11
C VAL A 4 95.31 5.77 74.34
N ARG A 5 96.04 6.86 74.08
CA ARG A 5 95.56 7.99 73.26
C ARG A 5 95.25 7.61 71.81
N LYS A 6 95.98 6.64 71.23
CA LYS A 6 95.69 6.12 69.88
C LYS A 6 94.42 5.26 69.84
N ARG A 7 94.18 4.45 70.88
CA ARG A 7 92.96 3.64 71.02
C ARG A 7 91.72 4.49 71.29
N GLU A 8 91.85 5.56 72.08
CA GLU A 8 90.76 6.51 72.32
C GLU A 8 90.35 7.26 71.04
N GLY A 9 91.32 7.67 70.22
CA GLY A 9 91.05 8.27 68.90
C GLY A 9 90.35 7.30 67.93
N GLU A 10 90.78 6.04 67.88
CA GLU A 10 90.13 5.00 67.06
C GLU A 10 88.69 4.69 67.52
N THR A 11 88.40 4.77 68.83
CA THR A 11 87.03 4.59 69.35
C THR A 11 86.10 5.76 69.04
N GLU A 12 86.61 7.00 69.06
CA GLU A 12 85.84 8.19 68.66
C GLU A 12 85.57 8.19 67.15
N GLU A 13 86.56 7.82 66.33
CA GLU A 13 86.39 7.66 64.87
C GLU A 13 85.35 6.58 64.54
N CYS A 14 85.37 5.43 65.23
CA CYS A 14 84.35 4.39 65.09
C CYS A 14 82.94 4.87 65.46
N ALA A 15 82.78 5.63 66.55
CA ALA A 15 81.49 6.16 66.97
C ALA A 15 80.93 7.18 65.96
N ILE A 16 81.80 8.03 65.39
CA ILE A 16 81.42 8.98 64.33
C ILE A 16 81.00 8.24 63.06
N LEU A 17 81.71 7.17 62.69
CA LEU A 17 81.38 6.36 61.52
C LEU A 17 80.04 5.64 61.67
N GLU A 18 79.71 5.11 62.86
CA GLU A 18 78.42 4.50 63.14
C GLU A 18 77.27 5.51 63.10
N ALA A 19 77.46 6.69 63.69
CA ALA A 19 76.49 7.78 63.61
C ALA A 19 76.27 8.23 62.15
N CYS A 20 77.35 8.31 61.36
CA CYS A 20 77.27 8.68 59.95
C CYS A 20 76.57 7.59 59.12
N LYS A 21 76.84 6.31 59.39
CA LYS A 21 76.16 5.16 58.78
C LYS A 21 74.67 5.16 59.09
N LEU A 22 74.26 5.36 60.34
CA LEU A 22 72.85 5.46 60.73
C LEU A 22 72.16 6.65 60.05
N ARG A 23 72.85 7.79 59.93
CA ARG A 23 72.32 8.97 59.22
C ARG A 23 72.13 8.70 57.73
N LEU A 24 73.09 8.00 57.10
CA LEU A 24 72.98 7.59 55.70
C LEU A 24 71.88 6.55 55.50
N GLN A 25 71.75 5.56 56.39
CA GLN A 25 70.68 4.56 56.36
C GLN A 25 69.30 5.19 56.46
N ARG A 26 69.07 6.12 57.39
CA ARG A 26 67.80 6.87 57.46
C ARG A 26 67.49 7.65 56.19
N ARG A 27 68.51 8.27 55.57
CA ARG A 27 68.32 8.98 54.30
C ARG A 27 67.95 8.05 53.15
N VAL A 28 68.56 6.86 53.10
CA VAL A 28 68.23 5.83 52.12
C VAL A 28 66.81 5.29 52.35
N GLU A 29 66.42 5.02 53.59
CA GLU A 29 65.06 4.58 53.95
C GLU A 29 64.01 5.63 53.56
N ILE A 30 64.25 6.91 53.87
CA ILE A 30 63.35 8.01 53.48
C ILE A 30 63.25 8.10 51.94
N ALA A 31 64.36 7.94 51.22
CA ALA A 31 64.38 7.98 49.76
C ALA A 31 63.61 6.80 49.13
N LEU A 32 63.74 5.58 49.69
CA LEU A 32 62.97 4.41 49.27
C LEU A 32 61.46 4.59 49.54
N TYR A 33 61.12 5.19 50.68
CA TYR A 33 59.72 5.47 51.01
C TYR A 33 59.13 6.53 50.08
N TRP A 34 59.91 7.56 49.73
CA TRP A 34 59.49 8.60 48.80
C TRP A 34 59.24 8.04 47.39
N THR A 35 60.16 7.23 46.86
CA THR A 35 59.97 6.62 45.53
C THR A 35 58.80 5.64 45.50
N PHE A 36 58.57 4.88 46.58
CA PHE A 36 57.38 4.05 46.71
C PHE A 36 56.09 4.89 46.72
N LEU A 37 56.04 5.96 47.53
CA LEU A 37 54.88 6.85 47.61
C LEU A 37 54.57 7.49 46.25
N GLU A 38 55.59 7.92 45.52
CA GLU A 38 55.45 8.53 44.20
C GLU A 38 54.87 7.54 43.17
N GLN A 39 55.30 6.27 43.20
CA GLN A 39 54.73 5.21 42.35
C GLN A 39 53.27 4.92 42.69
N VAL A 40 52.93 4.83 43.98
CA VAL A 40 51.54 4.60 44.42
C VAL A 40 50.64 5.77 44.01
N LEU A 41 51.10 7.01 44.16
CA LEU A 41 50.35 8.20 43.73
C LEU A 41 50.15 8.24 42.22
N ARG A 42 51.16 7.85 41.43
CA ARG A 42 51.04 7.75 39.97
C ARG A 42 50.00 6.71 39.56
N LEU A 43 50.05 5.50 40.14
CA LEU A 43 49.09 4.44 39.86
C LEU A 43 47.66 4.84 40.27
N ALA A 44 47.50 5.48 41.43
CA ALA A 44 46.22 5.99 41.87
C ALA A 44 45.64 6.98 40.84
N LYS A 45 46.47 7.90 40.34
CA LYS A 45 46.06 8.87 39.32
C LYS A 45 45.60 8.19 38.02
N GLU A 46 46.35 7.19 37.53
CA GLU A 46 45.97 6.41 36.34
C GLU A 46 44.64 5.68 36.53
N VAL A 47 44.40 5.11 37.72
CA VAL A 47 43.13 4.47 38.07
C VAL A 47 41.97 5.46 38.05
N TRP A 48 42.15 6.66 38.61
CA TRP A 48 41.11 7.71 38.59
C TRP A 48 40.82 8.20 37.18
N GLU A 49 41.84 8.40 36.34
CA GLU A 49 41.66 8.77 34.93
C GLU A 49 40.91 7.68 34.15
N LEU A 50 41.22 6.41 34.41
CA LEU A 50 40.52 5.28 33.81
C LEU A 50 39.06 5.22 34.27
N LEU A 51 38.79 5.44 35.56
CA LEU A 51 37.44 5.51 36.10
C LEU A 51 36.62 6.63 35.45
N GLY A 52 37.22 7.81 35.23
CA GLY A 52 36.59 8.92 34.54
C GLY A 52 36.25 8.61 33.08
N ARG A 53 37.13 7.90 32.37
CA ARG A 53 36.84 7.40 31.02
C ARG A 53 35.70 6.40 31.01
N PHE A 54 35.67 5.46 31.95
CA PHE A 54 34.57 4.51 32.08
C PHE A 54 33.23 5.19 32.39
N ALA A 55 33.22 6.18 33.28
CA ALA A 55 32.02 6.95 33.57
C ALA A 55 31.49 7.67 32.31
N THR A 56 32.38 8.23 31.49
CA THR A 56 32.02 8.86 30.21
C THR A 56 31.50 7.84 29.18
N LEU A 57 32.11 6.65 29.13
CA LEU A 57 31.66 5.54 28.27
C LEU A 57 30.27 5.04 28.68
N LEU A 58 29.99 4.96 29.98
CA LEU A 58 28.67 4.57 30.48
C LEU A 58 27.61 5.63 30.14
N SER A 59 27.90 6.91 30.37
CA SER A 59 26.94 7.97 30.05
C SER A 59 26.66 8.08 28.55
N THR A 60 27.69 7.92 27.72
CA THR A 60 27.52 7.89 26.26
C THR A 60 26.73 6.67 25.79
N ARG A 61 26.97 5.49 26.38
CA ARG A 61 26.17 4.29 26.12
C ARG A 61 24.69 4.52 26.43
N ASP A 62 24.38 5.06 27.61
CA ASP A 62 23.00 5.29 28.05
C ASP A 62 22.29 6.29 27.12
N TYR A 63 22.99 7.37 26.74
CA TYR A 63 22.50 8.33 25.76
C TYR A 63 22.22 7.70 24.40
N LEU A 64 23.14 6.88 23.88
CA LEU A 64 22.95 6.21 22.60
C LEU A 64 21.78 5.22 22.65
N GLN A 65 21.64 4.48 23.74
CA GLN A 65 20.54 3.52 23.92
C GLN A 65 19.18 4.24 24.00
N GLN A 66 19.12 5.39 24.65
CA GLN A 66 17.91 6.21 24.69
C GLN A 66 17.55 6.75 23.30
N ARG A 67 18.54 7.28 22.58
CA ARG A 67 18.35 7.78 21.22
C ARG A 67 17.93 6.69 20.25
N GLU A 68 18.50 5.49 20.36
CA GLU A 68 18.11 4.33 19.55
C GLU A 68 16.64 3.97 19.77
N LYS A 69 16.18 3.94 21.04
CA LYS A 69 14.75 3.72 21.35
C LYS A 69 13.86 4.78 20.73
N GLU A 70 14.20 6.05 20.87
CA GLU A 70 13.40 7.15 20.30
C GLU A 70 13.28 7.06 18.77
N VAL A 71 14.38 6.73 18.10
CA VAL A 71 14.40 6.53 16.64
C VAL A 71 13.54 5.31 16.26
N GLN A 72 13.64 4.22 17.03
CA GLN A 72 12.86 3.02 16.80
C GLN A 72 11.36 3.27 16.99
N ASP A 73 10.97 3.95 18.06
CA ASP A 73 9.57 4.32 18.33
C ASP A 73 9.02 5.24 17.24
N GLN A 74 9.82 6.19 16.76
CA GLN A 74 9.43 7.06 15.65
C GLN A 74 9.25 6.25 14.35
N ALA A 75 10.17 5.34 14.05
CA ALA A 75 10.11 4.49 12.86
C ALA A 75 8.87 3.57 12.91
N ASP A 76 8.58 2.98 14.07
CA ASP A 76 7.43 2.11 14.25
C ASP A 76 6.11 2.91 14.19
N GLY A 77 6.09 4.14 14.71
CA GLY A 77 4.97 5.07 14.54
C GLY A 77 4.71 5.42 13.07
N GLN A 78 5.76 5.75 12.31
CA GLN A 78 5.66 6.03 10.88
C GLN A 78 5.20 4.81 10.07
N ARG A 79 5.75 3.62 10.37
CA ARG A 79 5.32 2.34 9.76
C ARG A 79 3.86 2.06 10.05
N GLY A 80 3.41 2.26 11.29
CA GLY A 80 2.02 2.09 11.69
C GLY A 80 1.08 3.05 10.96
N ALA A 81 1.47 4.32 10.82
CA ALA A 81 0.68 5.31 10.07
C ALA A 81 0.58 4.95 8.58
N LEU A 82 1.71 4.55 7.96
CA LEU A 82 1.74 4.11 6.56
C LEU A 82 0.89 2.86 6.33
N GLN A 83 0.95 1.89 7.24
CA GLN A 83 0.14 0.67 7.15
C GLN A 83 -1.34 1.01 7.19
N ARG A 84 -1.78 1.82 8.17
CA ARG A 84 -3.18 2.26 8.28
C ARG A 84 -3.66 2.99 7.04
N TYR A 85 -2.86 3.90 6.50
CA TYR A 85 -3.18 4.59 5.26
C TYR A 85 -3.32 3.61 4.09
N THR A 86 -2.40 2.67 3.95
CA THR A 86 -2.41 1.64 2.89
C THR A 86 -3.64 0.75 3.00
N ASP A 87 -4.00 0.32 4.20
CA ASP A 87 -5.19 -0.50 4.46
C ASP A 87 -6.47 0.28 4.11
N GLN A 88 -6.55 1.56 4.50
CA GLN A 88 -7.69 2.42 4.17
C GLN A 88 -7.84 2.65 2.65
N GLN A 89 -6.73 2.89 1.95
CA GLN A 89 -6.74 3.02 0.49
C GLN A 89 -7.14 1.69 -0.18
N SER A 90 -6.61 0.57 0.30
CA SER A 90 -6.94 -0.76 -0.22
C SER A 90 -8.43 -1.07 -0.06
N PHE A 91 -9.00 -0.74 1.10
CA PHE A 91 -10.44 -0.86 1.34
C PHE A 91 -11.25 0.02 0.39
N SER A 92 -10.86 1.29 0.20
CA SER A 92 -11.56 2.19 -0.73
C SER A 92 -11.50 1.69 -2.18
N ILE A 93 -10.35 1.19 -2.63
CA ILE A 93 -10.19 0.58 -3.96
C ILE A 93 -11.10 -0.64 -4.11
N LEU A 94 -11.13 -1.51 -3.10
CA LEU A 94 -11.98 -2.70 -3.13
C LEU A 94 -13.47 -2.34 -3.20
N GLN A 95 -13.90 -1.35 -2.42
CA GLN A 95 -15.28 -0.85 -2.46
C GLN A 95 -15.66 -0.32 -3.85
N LYS A 96 -14.78 0.49 -4.46
CA LYS A 96 -14.99 1.03 -5.81
C LYS A 96 -15.03 -0.08 -6.86
N LYS A 97 -14.16 -1.09 -6.76
CA LYS A 97 -14.17 -2.27 -7.66
C LYS A 97 -15.48 -3.05 -7.55
N ASN A 98 -15.99 -3.24 -6.34
CA ASN A 98 -17.27 -3.92 -6.15
C ASN A 98 -18.43 -3.13 -6.77
N LEU A 99 -18.48 -1.81 -6.56
CA LEU A 99 -19.48 -0.96 -7.19
C LEU A 99 -19.38 -0.99 -8.72
N LEU A 100 -18.17 -0.92 -9.26
CA LEU A 100 -17.93 -1.02 -10.71
C LEU A 100 -18.45 -2.35 -11.27
N SER A 101 -18.19 -3.47 -10.57
CA SER A 101 -18.67 -4.79 -10.98
C SER A 101 -20.21 -4.89 -10.98
N GLN A 102 -20.86 -4.30 -9.97
CA GLN A 102 -22.31 -4.24 -9.88
C GLN A 102 -22.91 -3.45 -11.04
N LEU A 103 -22.39 -2.24 -11.28
CA LEU A 103 -22.83 -1.39 -12.40
C LEU A 103 -22.59 -2.05 -13.76
N GLN A 104 -21.47 -2.74 -13.93
CA GLN A 104 -21.17 -3.49 -15.15
C GLN A 104 -22.21 -4.60 -15.37
N THR A 105 -22.55 -5.34 -14.32
CA THR A 105 -23.57 -6.41 -14.37
C THR A 105 -24.95 -5.86 -14.74
N GLU A 106 -25.36 -4.74 -14.14
CA GLU A 106 -26.63 -4.07 -14.47
C GLU A 106 -26.67 -3.60 -15.91
N LEU A 107 -25.58 -2.98 -16.37
CA LEU A 107 -25.44 -2.50 -17.74
C LEU A 107 -25.51 -3.67 -18.74
N ASP A 108 -24.82 -4.78 -18.47
CA ASP A 108 -24.86 -5.96 -19.34
C ASP A 108 -26.27 -6.58 -19.38
N GLN A 109 -27.00 -6.58 -18.25
CA GLN A 109 -28.38 -7.03 -18.18
C GLN A 109 -29.32 -6.13 -19.01
N ILE A 110 -29.18 -4.81 -18.89
CA ILE A 110 -29.97 -3.86 -19.69
C ILE A 110 -29.67 -4.04 -21.18
N ARG A 111 -28.39 -4.15 -21.58
CA ARG A 111 -28.01 -4.39 -22.97
C ARG A 111 -28.60 -5.68 -23.52
N SER A 112 -28.53 -6.77 -22.75
CA SER A 112 -29.13 -8.05 -23.14
C SER A 112 -30.64 -7.93 -23.36
N ASN A 113 -31.33 -7.24 -22.46
CA ASN A 113 -32.78 -6.98 -22.61
C ASN A 113 -33.08 -6.12 -23.84
N THR A 114 -32.31 -5.06 -24.08
CA THR A 114 -32.47 -4.20 -25.26
C THR A 114 -32.30 -5.01 -26.55
N LEU A 115 -31.26 -5.82 -26.66
CA LEU A 115 -31.03 -6.69 -27.83
C LEU A 115 -32.19 -7.67 -28.05
N ARG A 116 -32.75 -8.23 -26.97
CA ARG A 116 -33.93 -9.11 -27.06
C ARG A 116 -35.15 -8.37 -27.60
N TRP A 117 -35.39 -7.15 -27.13
CA TRP A 117 -36.50 -6.32 -27.60
C TRP A 117 -36.31 -5.86 -29.05
N GLU A 118 -35.09 -5.48 -29.43
CA GLU A 118 -34.75 -5.15 -30.81
C GLU A 118 -35.01 -6.32 -31.76
N SER A 119 -34.59 -7.53 -31.38
CA SER A 119 -34.84 -8.75 -32.16
C SER A 119 -36.34 -9.03 -32.30
N THR A 120 -37.09 -8.89 -31.20
CA THR A 120 -38.55 -9.10 -31.20
C THR A 120 -39.25 -8.07 -32.09
N TRP A 121 -38.86 -6.80 -31.96
CA TRP A 121 -39.38 -5.70 -32.78
C TRP A 121 -39.08 -5.91 -34.27
N TYR A 122 -37.85 -6.30 -34.60
CA TYR A 122 -37.44 -6.62 -35.96
C TYR A 122 -38.27 -7.76 -36.55
N HIS A 123 -38.55 -8.80 -35.76
CA HIS A 123 -39.40 -9.91 -36.19
C HIS A 123 -40.84 -9.46 -36.48
N ILE A 124 -41.45 -8.70 -35.57
CA ILE A 124 -42.79 -8.13 -35.76
C ILE A 124 -42.84 -7.28 -37.03
N GLN A 125 -41.87 -6.37 -37.20
CA GLN A 125 -41.79 -5.51 -38.37
C GLN A 125 -41.67 -6.33 -39.66
N THR A 126 -40.80 -7.33 -39.67
CA THR A 126 -40.61 -8.20 -40.84
C THR A 126 -41.90 -8.94 -41.20
N THR A 127 -42.62 -9.45 -40.20
CA THR A 127 -43.91 -10.12 -40.42
C THR A 127 -44.97 -9.15 -40.93
N ALA A 128 -45.09 -7.96 -40.33
CA ALA A 128 -46.03 -6.94 -40.78
C ALA A 128 -45.78 -6.49 -42.22
N VAL A 129 -44.51 -6.34 -42.63
CA VAL A 129 -44.15 -6.04 -44.03
C VAL A 129 -44.61 -7.16 -44.98
N LYS A 130 -44.41 -8.43 -44.59
CA LYS A 130 -44.87 -9.58 -45.39
C LYS A 130 -46.39 -9.63 -45.51
N GLU A 131 -47.11 -9.43 -44.41
CA GLU A 131 -48.58 -9.41 -44.40
C GLU A 131 -49.12 -8.24 -45.23
N THR A 132 -48.50 -7.06 -45.12
CA THR A 132 -48.87 -5.88 -45.92
C THR A 132 -48.65 -6.14 -47.42
N LEU A 133 -47.54 -6.79 -47.78
CA LEU A 133 -47.26 -7.18 -49.16
C LEU A 133 -48.31 -8.17 -49.69
N LEU A 134 -48.63 -9.22 -48.93
CA LEU A 134 -49.66 -10.19 -49.30
C LEU A 134 -51.04 -9.55 -49.45
N LEU A 135 -51.41 -8.64 -48.54
CA LEU A 135 -52.66 -7.89 -48.63
C LEU A 135 -52.72 -7.03 -49.91
N GLY A 136 -51.59 -6.41 -50.29
CA GLY A 136 -51.45 -5.69 -51.54
C GLY A 136 -51.67 -6.58 -52.77
N GLN A 137 -51.06 -7.77 -52.78
CA GLN A 137 -51.22 -8.75 -53.86
C GLN A 137 -52.66 -9.26 -53.96
N ILE A 138 -53.30 -9.61 -52.85
CA ILE A 138 -54.70 -10.03 -52.82
C ILE A 138 -55.59 -8.93 -53.41
N LYS A 139 -55.39 -7.68 -52.95
CA LYS A 139 -56.14 -6.53 -53.46
C LYS A 139 -55.98 -6.35 -54.98
N GLU A 140 -54.76 -6.48 -55.49
CA GLU A 140 -54.48 -6.36 -56.92
C GLU A 140 -55.17 -7.47 -57.73
N VAL A 141 -55.05 -8.72 -57.29
CA VAL A 141 -55.67 -9.88 -57.97
C VAL A 141 -57.19 -9.79 -57.94
N THR A 142 -57.79 -9.47 -56.79
CA THR A 142 -59.24 -9.30 -56.64
C THR A 142 -59.76 -8.19 -57.55
N PHE A 143 -59.08 -7.04 -57.58
CA PHE A 143 -59.45 -5.92 -58.45
C PHE A 143 -59.38 -6.32 -59.93
N SER A 144 -58.29 -6.99 -60.33
CA SER A 144 -58.10 -7.46 -61.70
C SER A 144 -59.19 -8.46 -62.12
N LEU A 145 -59.52 -9.44 -61.27
CA LEU A 145 -60.60 -10.39 -61.51
C LEU A 145 -61.97 -9.71 -61.63
N TYR A 146 -62.30 -8.81 -60.70
CA TYR A 146 -63.55 -8.04 -60.71
C TYR A 146 -63.71 -7.24 -62.02
N HIS A 147 -62.64 -6.56 -62.44
CA HIS A 147 -62.62 -5.82 -63.70
C HIS A 147 -62.80 -6.73 -64.92
N MET A 148 -62.13 -7.89 -64.97
CA MET A 148 -62.26 -8.85 -66.08
C MET A 148 -63.69 -9.42 -66.22
N MET A 149 -64.46 -9.52 -65.12
CA MET A 149 -65.86 -9.94 -65.15
C MET A 149 -66.85 -8.82 -65.50
N GLY A 150 -66.34 -7.68 -65.98
CA GLY A 150 -67.18 -6.55 -66.40
C GLY A 150 -67.59 -5.63 -65.25
N GLY A 151 -66.99 -5.79 -64.07
CA GLY A 151 -67.17 -4.88 -62.94
C GLY A 151 -66.53 -3.52 -63.22
N THR A 152 -67.31 -2.45 -63.07
CA THR A 152 -66.80 -1.08 -63.18
C THR A 152 -66.32 -0.63 -61.81
N ALA A 153 -65.02 -0.44 -61.62
CA ALA A 153 -64.47 0.03 -60.36
C ALA A 153 -64.21 1.55 -60.41
N GLY A 154 -64.69 2.29 -59.41
CA GLY A 154 -64.49 3.75 -59.30
C GLY A 154 -65.34 4.63 -60.23
N GLN A 155 -66.39 4.09 -60.86
CA GLN A 155 -67.40 4.83 -61.63
C GLN A 155 -68.68 5.08 -60.79
N GLU A 156 -69.58 5.98 -61.22
CA GLU A 156 -70.78 6.40 -60.45
C GLU A 156 -71.69 5.24 -59.96
N GLU A 157 -71.74 4.12 -60.69
CA GLU A 157 -72.52 2.91 -60.34
C GLU A 157 -71.64 1.71 -59.91
N GLY A 158 -70.33 1.94 -59.81
CA GLY A 158 -69.30 0.91 -59.60
C GLY A 158 -68.87 0.69 -58.14
N VAL A 159 -68.21 -0.44 -57.85
CA VAL A 159 -67.61 -0.65 -56.51
C VAL A 159 -66.37 0.23 -56.35
N ALA A 160 -66.14 0.77 -55.13
CA ALA A 160 -64.97 1.59 -54.86
C ALA A 160 -63.66 0.81 -55.09
N ILE A 161 -62.65 1.46 -55.69
CA ILE A 161 -61.36 0.83 -56.04
C ILE A 161 -60.65 0.23 -54.82
N ASN A 162 -60.81 0.83 -53.64
CA ASN A 162 -60.20 0.37 -52.40
C ASN A 162 -61.04 -0.62 -51.59
N ASP A 163 -62.26 -0.91 -52.03
CA ASP A 163 -63.17 -1.83 -51.35
C ASP A 163 -62.97 -3.26 -51.88
N THR A 164 -61.87 -3.87 -51.44
CA THR A 164 -61.47 -5.21 -51.86
C THR A 164 -62.50 -6.28 -51.45
N VAL A 165 -63.20 -6.08 -50.33
CA VAL A 165 -64.14 -7.07 -49.78
C VAL A 165 -65.36 -7.18 -50.70
N THR A 166 -65.99 -6.06 -51.03
CA THR A 166 -67.16 -6.07 -51.92
C THR A 166 -66.81 -6.46 -53.36
N GLN A 167 -65.60 -6.16 -53.84
CA GLN A 167 -65.12 -6.68 -55.13
C GLN A 167 -64.98 -8.21 -55.10
N LEU A 168 -64.43 -8.78 -54.02
CA LEU A 168 -64.28 -10.22 -53.86
C LEU A 168 -65.63 -10.94 -53.74
N GLU A 169 -66.59 -10.36 -53.02
CA GLU A 169 -67.96 -10.89 -52.92
C GLU A 169 -68.62 -11.00 -54.29
N LYS A 170 -68.57 -9.92 -55.10
CA LYS A 170 -69.11 -9.93 -56.47
C LYS A 170 -68.40 -10.94 -57.37
N VAL A 171 -67.07 -11.10 -57.19
CA VAL A 171 -66.30 -12.13 -57.90
C VAL A 171 -66.79 -13.53 -57.52
N SER A 172 -67.03 -13.78 -56.24
CA SER A 172 -67.53 -15.05 -55.73
C SER A 172 -68.93 -15.36 -56.22
N ASP A 173 -69.84 -14.37 -56.23
CA ASP A 173 -71.22 -14.54 -56.68
C ASP A 173 -71.31 -14.96 -58.15
N VAL A 174 -70.47 -14.38 -59.01
CA VAL A 174 -70.41 -14.73 -60.44
C VAL A 174 -69.79 -16.12 -60.67
N ILE A 175 -68.84 -16.53 -59.83
CA ILE A 175 -68.22 -17.87 -59.93
C ILE A 175 -69.15 -18.97 -59.37
N MET A 176 -69.98 -18.65 -58.39
CA MET A 176 -70.92 -19.60 -57.76
C MET A 176 -72.31 -19.66 -58.42
N SER A 177 -72.63 -18.76 -59.35
CA SER A 177 -73.84 -18.78 -60.19
C SER A 177 -73.68 -19.64 -61.44
#